data_AF-A0ABD2NRJ6-F1
#
_entry.id   AF-A0ABD2NRJ6-F1
#
_cell.length_a   1.000
_cell.length_b   1.000
_cell.length_c   1.000
_cell.angle_alpha   90.00
_cell.angle_beta   90.00
_cell.angle_gamma   90.00
#
_symmetry.space_group_name_H-M   'P 1'
#
loop_
_entity.id
_entity.type
_entity.pdbx_description
1 polymer ?
#
loop_
_entity_poly.entity_id
_entity_poly.type
_entity_poly.pdbx_seq_one_letter_code
_entity_poly.pdbx_strand_id
1 'polypeptide(L)'
;MILKTIEKNANMRVLRSKLSNSKTKLTKMKNKKKEFYTNLYTSKSPNVMDTSSSVLNVGSEDLPDICLSEIRSALKSMRNGKCLGENHITAEMLKLSGGRMEELIQIY
;
A
#
# COMPACT_ATOMS: atom_id res chain seq x y z
N MET A 1 -55.19 -1.64 -31.79
CA MET A 1 -55.03 -1.91 -30.34
C MET A 1 -54.09 -3.09 -30.06
N ILE A 2 -54.23 -4.22 -30.77
CA ILE A 2 -53.45 -5.45 -30.58
C ILE A 2 -51.93 -5.28 -30.83
N LEU A 3 -51.53 -4.57 -31.90
CA LEU A 3 -50.11 -4.36 -32.23
C LEU A 3 -49.33 -3.64 -31.11
N LYS A 4 -49.91 -2.58 -30.52
CA LYS A 4 -49.34 -1.86 -29.37
C LYS A 4 -49.14 -2.78 -28.16
N THR A 5 -50.06 -3.71 -27.94
CA THR A 5 -49.96 -4.68 -26.83
C THR A 5 -48.83 -5.68 -27.07
N ILE A 6 -48.67 -6.17 -28.31
CA ILE A 6 -47.58 -7.08 -28.69
C ILE A 6 -46.21 -6.38 -28.52
N GLU A 7 -46.09 -5.15 -28.99
CA GLU A 7 -44.87 -4.35 -28.86
C GLU A 7 -44.51 -4.08 -27.39
N LYS A 8 -45.51 -3.73 -26.56
CA LYS A 8 -45.32 -3.55 -25.11
C LYS A 8 -44.84 -4.86 -24.44
N ASN A 9 -45.39 -6.01 -24.81
CA ASN A 9 -44.96 -7.31 -24.29
C ASN A 9 -43.52 -7.67 -24.71
N ALA A 10 -43.14 -7.36 -25.96
CA ALA A 10 -41.76 -7.55 -26.43
C ALA A 10 -40.77 -6.69 -25.63
N ASN A 11 -41.11 -5.42 -25.39
CA ASN A 11 -40.30 -4.51 -24.58
C ASN A 11 -40.18 -5.00 -23.12
N MET A 12 -41.26 -5.50 -22.53
CA MET A 12 -41.25 -6.06 -21.18
C MET A 12 -40.35 -7.30 -21.06
N ARG A 13 -40.29 -8.14 -22.10
CA ARG A 13 -39.38 -9.30 -22.13
C ARG A 13 -37.92 -8.87 -22.12
N VAL A 14 -37.56 -7.86 -22.92
CA VAL A 14 -36.19 -7.30 -22.95
C VAL A 14 -35.81 -6.68 -21.61
N LEU A 15 -36.70 -5.92 -20.99
CA LEU A 15 -36.48 -5.32 -19.67
C LEU A 15 -36.24 -6.37 -18.58
N ARG A 16 -37.05 -7.44 -18.56
CA ARG A 16 -36.89 -8.57 -17.63
C ARG A 16 -35.55 -9.28 -17.84
N SER A 17 -35.15 -9.50 -19.10
CA SER A 17 -33.85 -10.10 -19.43
C SER A 17 -32.68 -9.23 -18.94
N LYS A 18 -32.71 -7.91 -19.22
CA LYS A 18 -31.68 -6.97 -18.74
C LYS A 18 -31.56 -6.95 -17.22
N LEU A 19 -32.69 -6.97 -16.51
CA LEU A 19 -32.72 -7.01 -15.05
C LEU A 19 -32.16 -8.32 -14.49
N SER A 20 -32.48 -9.46 -15.13
CA SER A 20 -31.90 -10.76 -14.74
C SER A 20 -30.39 -10.77 -14.94
N ASN A 21 -29.91 -10.27 -16.08
CA ASN A 21 -28.49 -10.19 -16.41
C ASN A 21 -27.71 -9.26 -15.47
N SER A 22 -28.29 -8.13 -15.08
CA SER A 22 -27.63 -7.22 -14.12
C SER A 22 -27.55 -7.84 -12.72
N LYS A 23 -28.61 -8.53 -12.27
CA LYS A 23 -28.60 -9.27 -11.00
C LYS A 23 -27.55 -10.37 -10.98
N THR A 24 -27.45 -11.17 -12.04
CA THR A 24 -26.44 -12.24 -12.15
C THR A 24 -25.02 -11.68 -12.19
N LYS A 25 -24.80 -10.54 -12.85
CA LYS A 25 -23.49 -9.85 -12.85
C LYS A 25 -23.11 -9.36 -11.46
N LEU A 26 -24.06 -8.81 -10.71
CA LEU A 26 -23.84 -8.36 -9.33
C LEU A 26 -23.51 -9.52 -8.39
N THR A 27 -24.23 -10.65 -8.47
CA THR A 27 -23.91 -11.84 -7.65
C THR A 27 -22.55 -12.42 -8.01
N LYS A 28 -22.21 -12.53 -9.30
CA LYS A 28 -20.87 -12.95 -9.73
C LYS A 28 -19.76 -12.08 -9.15
N MET A 29 -19.95 -10.75 -9.15
CA MET A 29 -18.96 -9.82 -8.60
C MET A 29 -18.81 -9.96 -7.08
N LYS A 30 -19.93 -10.11 -6.34
CA LYS A 30 -19.91 -10.37 -4.90
C LYS A 30 -19.18 -11.68 -4.57
N ASN A 31 -19.45 -12.74 -5.32
CA ASN A 31 -18.82 -14.03 -5.11
C ASN A 31 -17.31 -13.98 -5.38
N LYS A 32 -16.88 -13.29 -6.44
CA LYS A 32 -15.45 -13.13 -6.74
C LYS A 32 -14.70 -12.36 -5.65
N LYS A 33 -15.32 -11.33 -5.06
CA LYS A 33 -14.75 -10.64 -3.88
C LYS A 33 -14.62 -11.57 -2.69
N LYS A 34 -15.68 -12.34 -2.40
CA LYS A 34 -15.69 -13.30 -1.29
C LYS A 34 -14.59 -14.34 -1.46
N GLU A 35 -14.51 -14.97 -2.64
CA GLU A 35 -13.50 -15.97 -2.99
C GLU A 35 -12.08 -15.42 -2.85
N PHE A 36 -11.82 -14.20 -3.34
CA PHE A 36 -10.50 -13.56 -3.21
C PHE A 36 -10.07 -13.43 -1.75
N TYR A 37 -10.92 -12.85 -0.88
CA TYR A 37 -10.57 -12.65 0.52
C TYR A 37 -10.56 -13.96 1.31
N THR A 38 -11.43 -14.91 0.99
CA THR A 38 -11.37 -16.26 1.55
C THR A 38 -10.03 -16.90 1.21
N ASN A 39 -9.57 -16.84 -0.04
CA ASN A 39 -8.27 -17.38 -0.42
C ASN A 39 -7.13 -16.65 0.30
N LEU A 40 -7.15 -15.32 0.36
CA LEU A 40 -6.09 -14.53 1.01
C LEU A 40 -5.91 -14.89 2.50
N TYR A 41 -7.01 -15.07 3.24
CA TYR A 41 -6.97 -15.31 4.69
C TYR A 41 -7.03 -16.80 5.07
N THR A 42 -7.34 -17.69 4.13
CA THR A 42 -7.36 -19.16 4.37
C THR A 42 -6.17 -19.86 3.74
N SER A 43 -5.47 -19.23 2.78
CA SER A 43 -4.19 -19.73 2.30
C SER A 43 -3.20 -19.65 3.46
N LYS A 44 -3.08 -20.75 4.20
CA LYS A 44 -1.90 -21.01 5.01
C LYS A 44 -0.75 -20.99 4.01
N SER A 45 0.09 -19.96 4.06
CA SER A 45 1.44 -20.09 3.53
C SER A 45 1.98 -21.41 4.05
N PRO A 46 2.67 -22.24 3.24
CA PRO A 46 3.37 -23.38 3.80
C PRO A 46 4.12 -22.83 5.00
N ASN A 47 3.86 -23.42 6.17
CA ASN A 47 4.56 -23.07 7.39
C ASN A 47 6.03 -23.13 6.98
N VAL A 48 6.65 -21.96 6.82
CA VAL A 48 8.10 -21.88 6.73
C VAL A 48 8.44 -22.22 8.17
N MET A 49 8.44 -23.53 8.45
CA MET A 49 9.16 -24.11 9.55
C MET A 49 10.41 -23.28 9.61
N ASP A 50 10.59 -22.61 10.75
CA ASP A 50 11.80 -21.94 11.14
C ASP A 50 12.98 -22.85 10.79
N THR A 51 13.43 -22.81 9.54
CA THR A 51 14.83 -22.78 9.27
C THR A 51 15.18 -21.44 9.88
N SER A 52 15.52 -21.49 11.17
CA SER A 52 16.68 -20.79 11.69
C SER A 52 17.82 -21.07 10.72
N SER A 53 17.74 -20.48 9.53
CA SER A 53 18.88 -20.16 8.72
C SER A 53 19.69 -19.38 9.73
N SER A 54 20.72 -20.04 10.23
CA SER A 54 21.76 -19.35 10.96
C SER A 54 22.14 -18.23 10.01
N VAL A 55 21.63 -17.03 10.28
CA VAL A 55 22.07 -15.83 9.61
C VAL A 55 23.48 -15.69 10.13
N LEU A 56 24.39 -16.39 9.46
CA LEU A 56 25.81 -16.14 9.61
C LEU A 56 25.92 -14.68 9.24
N ASN A 57 26.23 -13.87 10.23
CA ASN A 57 26.44 -12.45 10.11
C ASN A 57 27.73 -12.21 9.31
N VAL A 58 27.72 -12.61 8.04
CA VAL A 58 28.83 -12.45 7.11
C VAL A 58 28.77 -11.04 6.57
N GLY A 59 29.44 -10.13 7.27
CA GLY A 59 29.50 -8.72 6.90
C GLY A 59 28.88 -7.76 7.92
N SER A 60 28.82 -8.10 9.20
CA SER A 60 28.81 -7.05 10.22
C SER A 60 30.18 -6.39 10.23
N GLU A 61 30.39 -5.50 9.29
CA GLU A 61 31.30 -4.39 9.54
C GLU A 61 30.79 -3.70 10.81
N ASP A 62 31.71 -3.29 11.68
CA ASP A 62 31.35 -2.45 12.82
C ASP A 62 30.53 -1.28 12.31
N LEU A 63 29.44 -0.94 13.03
CA LEU A 63 28.60 0.18 12.66
C LEU A 63 29.51 1.41 12.49
N PRO A 64 29.58 2.01 11.28
CA PRO A 64 30.53 3.08 11.04
C PRO A 64 30.25 4.22 12.01
N ASP A 65 31.32 4.80 12.55
CA ASP A 65 31.20 5.95 13.42
C ASP A 65 30.45 7.05 12.68
N ILE A 66 29.36 7.52 13.29
CA ILE A 66 28.52 8.56 12.70
C ILE A 66 29.36 9.85 12.62
N CYS A 67 29.81 10.20 11.42
CA CYS A 67 30.65 11.36 11.24
C CYS A 67 29.80 12.65 11.15
N LEU A 68 30.13 13.66 11.96
CA LEU A 68 29.47 14.97 11.92
C LEU A 68 29.51 15.61 10.51
N SER A 69 30.56 15.34 9.74
CA SER A 69 30.68 15.84 8.37
C SER A 69 29.66 15.22 7.42
N GLU A 70 29.32 13.95 7.61
CA GLU A 70 28.30 13.24 6.83
C GLU A 70 26.90 13.73 7.15
N ILE A 71 26.58 13.92 8.44
CA ILE A 71 25.31 14.52 8.86
C ILE A 71 25.12 15.90 8.21
N ARG A 72 26.15 16.76 8.29
CA ARG A 72 26.14 18.10 7.67
C ARG A 72 25.94 18.04 6.16
N SER A 73 26.66 17.14 5.50
CA SER A 73 26.55 16.95 4.05
C SER A 73 25.14 16.49 3.66
N ALA A 74 24.58 15.53 4.40
CA ALA A 74 23.23 15.02 4.18
C ALA A 74 22.17 16.12 4.36
N LEU A 75 22.21 16.89 5.45
CA LEU A 75 21.29 18.00 5.68
C LEU A 75 21.39 19.09 4.61
N LYS A 76 22.61 19.40 4.15
CA LYS A 76 22.84 20.38 3.07
C LYS A 76 22.30 19.90 1.71
N SER A 77 22.36 18.59 1.46
CA SER A 77 21.88 17.98 0.20
C SER A 77 20.35 17.92 0.09
N MET A 78 19.62 18.05 1.20
CA MET A 78 18.17 18.01 1.22
C MET A 78 17.56 19.21 0.49
N ARG A 79 16.58 18.98 -0.39
CA ARG A 79 15.83 20.04 -1.08
C ARG A 79 14.49 20.28 -0.39
N ASN A 80 14.10 21.55 -0.29
CA ASN A 80 12.83 21.97 0.29
C ASN A 80 11.67 21.68 -0.69
N GLY A 81 10.44 21.67 -0.17
CA GLY A 81 9.23 21.51 -0.98
C GLY A 81 9.01 20.10 -1.57
N LYS A 82 9.73 19.08 -1.08
CA LYS A 82 9.44 17.68 -1.44
C LYS A 82 8.19 17.20 -0.70
N CYS A 83 7.41 16.33 -1.36
CA CYS A 83 6.26 15.67 -0.75
C CYS A 83 6.67 14.89 0.50
N LEU A 84 5.81 14.98 1.50
CA LEU A 84 5.92 14.24 2.74
C LEU A 84 5.85 12.73 2.47
N GLY A 85 6.78 11.98 3.07
CA GLY A 85 6.69 10.52 3.14
C GLY A 85 5.59 10.09 4.12
N GLU A 86 5.49 8.78 4.34
CA GLU A 86 4.47 8.15 5.20
C GLU A 86 4.43 8.72 6.63
N ASN A 87 5.57 9.16 7.15
CA ASN A 87 5.70 9.71 8.50
C ASN A 87 5.38 11.22 8.60
N HIS A 88 4.99 11.87 7.50
CA HIS A 88 4.67 13.31 7.47
C HIS A 88 5.79 14.26 7.95
N ILE A 89 7.05 13.82 7.92
CA ILE A 89 8.22 14.65 8.27
C ILE A 89 8.74 15.37 7.02
N THR A 90 8.82 16.71 7.07
CA THR A 90 9.40 17.50 5.97
C THR A 90 10.93 17.56 6.05
N ALA A 91 11.57 17.78 4.90
CA ALA A 91 13.00 18.07 4.86
C ALA A 91 13.38 19.33 5.66
N GLU A 92 12.45 20.29 5.80
CA GLU A 92 12.66 21.52 6.58
C GLU A 92 12.68 21.24 8.08
N MET A 93 11.79 20.37 8.56
CA MET A 93 11.79 19.93 9.96
C MET A 93 13.10 19.22 10.31
N LEU A 94 13.62 18.38 9.42
CA LEU A 94 14.90 17.68 9.61
C LEU A 94 16.10 18.62 9.61
N LYS A 95 16.11 19.66 8.77
CA LYS A 95 17.17 20.69 8.79
C LYS A 95 17.17 21.49 10.09
N LEU A 96 15.99 21.85 10.58
CA LEU A 96 15.84 22.57 11.85
C LEU A 96 16.27 21.72 13.05
N SER A 97 15.83 20.45 13.10
CA SER A 97 16.22 19.55 14.18
C SER A 97 17.68 19.13 14.10
N GLY A 98 18.21 18.97 12.88
CA GLY A 98 19.58 18.55 12.62
C GLY A 98 20.61 19.52 13.18
N GLY A 99 20.40 20.83 13.04
CA GLY A 99 21.27 21.85 13.65
C GLY A 99 21.34 21.72 15.18
N ARG A 100 20.21 21.44 15.83
CA ARG A 100 20.17 21.19 17.28
C ARG A 100 20.84 19.87 17.68
N MET A 101 20.81 18.87 16.80
CA MET A 101 21.45 17.58 17.03
C MET A 101 22.98 17.68 16.95
N GLU A 102 23.51 18.52 16.06
CA GLU A 102 24.96 18.80 15.98
C GLU A 102 25.52 19.39 17.28
N GLU A 103 24.79 20.31 17.92
CA GLU A 103 25.18 20.90 19.20
C GLU A 103 25.23 19.85 20.32
N LEU A 104 24.27 18.92 20.35
CA LEU A 104 24.22 17.86 21.35
C LEU A 104 25.32 16.82 21.17
N ILE A 105 25.71 16.53 19.92
CA ILE A 105 26.77 15.57 19.61
C ILE A 105 28.15 16.18 19.92
N GLN A 106 28.34 17.50 19.78
CA GLN A 106 29.59 18.18 20.15
C GLN A 106 29.88 18.24 21.66
N ILE A 107 28.87 17.95 22.50
CA ILE A 107 28.99 17.95 23.97
C ILE A 107 29.54 16.59 24.48
N TYR A 108 29.56 15.56 23.64
CA TYR A 108 30.11 14.24 23.94
C TYR A 108 31.53 14.08 23.37
#